data_AF-A0A0F8B0V2-F1
#
_entry.id   AF-A0A0F8B0V2-F1
#
_cell.length_a   1.000
_cell.length_b   1.000
_cell.length_c   1.000
_cell.angle_alpha   90.00
_cell.angle_beta   90.00
_cell.angle_gamma   90.00
#
_symmetry.space_group_name_H-M   'P 1'
#
loop_
_entity.id
_entity.type
_entity.pdbx_description
1 polymer ?
#
loop_
_entity_poly.entity_id
_entity_poly.type
_entity_poly.pdbx_seq_one_letter_code
_entity_poly.pdbx_strand_id
1 'polypeptide(L)'
;MAFAEPDVFATDPIGRYEPHMDLANVRRMFDQDVKISMCIGGWGYLVGFREGARSPESRALYAKNIADTVNRLGYDGVDIDWEYPGEDSSWDDSTEVEGFPLLLAEIKKAIGDKELSIAVPGLECDMMAYTAENVRSINDVVDYVNVMTYDLLDARDTVSGHHSGIKNSLAAIDTYIERGFPASKLNLGISFCAKYFTLENAASCTHPIGCPLVPPKNEGGYDAGTSGAITFESSSFSAVSLYPRYVVESFNKAFY
;
A
#
# COMPACT_ATOMS: atom_id res chain seq x y z
N MET A 1 -3.54 5.10 14.40
CA MET A 1 -3.26 4.71 13.01
C MET A 1 -2.05 3.78 13.04
N ALA A 2 -1.98 2.75 12.21
CA ALA A 2 -0.89 1.77 12.25
C ALA A 2 0.43 2.34 11.66
N PHE A 3 0.32 3.30 10.75
CA PHE A 3 1.45 3.94 10.08
C PHE A 3 2.11 5.03 10.93
N ALA A 4 3.42 5.19 10.74
CA ALA A 4 4.13 6.42 11.07
C ALA A 4 3.90 7.44 9.95
N GLU A 5 3.55 8.67 10.31
CA GLU A 5 3.40 9.75 9.33
C GLU A 5 4.76 10.14 8.76
N PRO A 6 4.93 10.25 7.43
CA PRO A 6 6.23 10.50 6.84
C PRO A 6 6.80 11.88 7.21
N ASP A 7 5.95 12.87 7.49
CA ASP A 7 6.34 14.23 7.86
C ASP A 7 7.22 14.27 9.11
N VAL A 8 7.03 13.30 10.02
CA VAL A 8 7.81 13.15 11.26
C VAL A 8 9.31 13.00 11.00
N PHE A 9 9.68 12.37 9.88
CA PHE A 9 11.07 12.08 9.56
C PHE A 9 11.73 13.18 8.71
N ALA A 10 10.97 14.16 8.22
CA ALA A 10 11.47 15.24 7.38
C ALA A 10 11.99 16.47 8.17
N THR A 11 11.94 16.44 9.51
CA THR A 11 12.30 17.59 10.36
C THR A 11 13.57 17.37 11.19
N ASP A 12 14.20 18.46 11.61
CA ASP A 12 15.26 18.48 12.64
C ASP A 12 14.93 19.57 13.69
N PRO A 13 14.61 19.23 14.95
CA PRO A 13 14.62 17.88 15.52
C PRO A 13 13.56 16.96 14.91
N ILE A 14 13.82 15.66 14.97
CA ILE A 14 12.88 14.61 14.52
C ILE A 14 11.52 14.78 15.21
N GLY A 15 10.43 14.62 14.45
CA GLY A 15 9.09 14.61 14.99
C GLY A 15 8.85 13.42 15.95
N ARG A 16 7.70 13.44 16.64
CA ARG A 16 7.35 12.37 17.58
C ARG A 16 6.50 11.31 16.89
N TYR A 17 7.04 10.09 16.79
CA TYR A 17 6.29 8.88 16.49
C TYR A 17 6.28 7.95 17.70
N GLU A 18 5.09 7.46 18.04
CA GLU A 18 4.87 6.43 19.06
C GLU A 18 3.99 5.32 18.47
N PRO A 19 4.38 4.05 18.65
CA PRO A 19 3.58 2.94 18.16
C PRO A 19 2.27 2.84 18.95
N HIS A 20 1.21 2.38 18.30
CA HIS A 20 -0.08 2.17 18.96
C HIS A 20 0.01 1.19 20.14
N MET A 21 0.92 0.23 20.06
CA MET A 21 1.21 -0.74 21.10
C MET A 21 2.73 -0.89 21.26
N ASP A 22 3.19 -1.02 22.51
CA ASP A 22 4.59 -1.35 22.79
C ASP A 22 5.03 -2.63 22.07
N LEU A 23 6.20 -2.61 21.44
CA LEU A 23 6.69 -3.71 20.61
C LEU A 23 6.86 -5.00 21.41
N ALA A 24 7.20 -4.94 22.70
CA ALA A 24 7.30 -6.13 23.54
C ALA A 24 5.93 -6.78 23.77
N ASN A 25 4.84 -6.01 23.77
CA ASN A 25 3.49 -6.57 23.82
C ASN A 25 3.11 -7.21 22.48
N VAL A 26 3.43 -6.56 21.35
CA VAL A 26 3.19 -7.11 20.01
C VAL A 26 3.92 -8.45 19.85
N ARG A 27 5.20 -8.54 20.22
CA ARG A 27 5.97 -9.79 20.13
C ARG A 27 5.37 -10.93 20.94
N ARG A 28 4.72 -10.66 22.08
CA ARG A 28 4.06 -11.70 22.89
C ARG A 28 2.78 -12.26 22.27
N MET A 29 2.24 -11.62 21.23
CA MET A 29 1.06 -12.09 20.51
C MET A 29 1.39 -13.14 19.45
N PHE A 30 2.68 -13.33 19.13
CA PHE A 30 3.13 -14.24 18.09
C PHE A 30 4.14 -15.25 18.63
N ASP A 31 4.40 -16.29 17.84
CA ASP A 31 5.46 -17.26 18.12
C ASP A 31 6.85 -16.61 18.14
N GLN A 32 7.85 -17.34 18.65
CA GLN A 32 9.23 -16.86 18.63
C GLN A 32 9.69 -16.64 17.17
N ASP A 33 10.57 -15.65 16.98
CA ASP A 33 11.21 -15.26 15.71
C ASP A 33 10.38 -14.41 14.72
N VAL A 34 9.23 -13.85 15.13
CA VAL A 34 8.54 -12.85 14.31
C VAL A 34 9.33 -11.54 14.25
N LYS A 35 9.58 -11.08 13.01
CA LYS A 35 10.10 -9.74 12.72
C LYS A 35 8.97 -8.71 12.71
N ILE A 36 9.22 -7.55 13.31
CA ILE A 36 8.27 -6.43 13.37
C ILE A 36 8.90 -5.23 12.68
N SER A 37 8.27 -4.76 11.62
CA SER A 37 8.69 -3.58 10.86
C SER A 37 7.82 -2.37 11.18
N MET A 38 8.44 -1.19 11.20
CA MET A 38 7.72 0.08 11.26
C MET A 38 7.24 0.43 9.85
N CYS A 39 5.93 0.53 9.64
CA CYS A 39 5.40 1.00 8.36
C CYS A 39 5.27 2.53 8.38
N ILE A 40 5.77 3.19 7.34
CA ILE A 40 5.71 4.65 7.14
C ILE A 40 4.84 4.91 5.92
N GLY A 41 3.87 5.82 6.03
CA GLY A 41 3.05 6.25 4.90
C GLY A 41 1.61 5.76 4.96
N GLY A 42 1.15 5.16 3.86
CA GLY A 42 -0.24 4.87 3.53
C GLY A 42 -0.88 5.97 2.67
N TRP A 43 -2.06 5.66 2.13
CA TRP A 43 -2.82 6.54 1.25
C TRP A 43 -2.92 8.01 1.72
N GLY A 44 -2.56 8.94 0.84
CA GLY A 44 -2.70 10.39 1.04
C GLY A 44 -1.53 11.07 1.75
N TYR A 45 -0.53 10.32 2.21
CA TYR A 45 0.65 10.88 2.85
C TYR A 45 1.75 11.24 1.81
N LEU A 46 1.62 12.38 1.15
CA LEU A 46 2.54 12.79 0.07
C LEU A 46 3.69 13.69 0.52
N VAL A 47 3.41 14.67 1.38
CA VAL A 47 4.33 15.80 1.65
C VAL A 47 5.64 15.34 2.29
N GLY A 48 5.58 14.53 3.33
CA GLY A 48 6.78 14.05 4.02
C GLY A 48 7.69 13.20 3.14
N PHE A 49 7.13 12.37 2.26
CA PHE A 49 7.93 11.61 1.31
C PHE A 49 8.56 12.49 0.23
N ARG A 50 7.81 13.47 -0.30
CA ARG A 50 8.33 14.48 -1.22
C ARG A 50 9.52 15.22 -0.63
N GLU A 51 9.39 15.72 0.60
CA GLU A 51 10.51 16.37 1.28
C GLU A 51 11.67 15.42 1.52
N GLY A 52 11.40 14.19 1.95
CA GLY A 52 12.41 13.15 2.14
C GLY A 52 13.19 12.85 0.86
N ALA A 53 12.55 12.81 -0.30
CA ALA A 53 13.18 12.47 -1.58
C ALA A 53 13.89 13.66 -2.28
N ARG A 54 13.52 14.90 -1.93
CA ARG A 54 13.82 16.13 -2.68
C ARG A 54 15.31 16.41 -2.97
N SER A 55 16.22 16.18 -2.03
CA SER A 55 17.65 16.46 -2.22
C SER A 55 18.53 15.43 -1.51
N PRO A 56 19.83 15.34 -1.82
CA PRO A 56 20.75 14.48 -1.09
C PRO A 56 20.75 14.74 0.42
N GLU A 57 20.67 16.00 0.83
CA GLU A 57 20.65 16.42 2.23
C GLU A 57 19.34 16.01 2.91
N SER A 58 18.20 16.20 2.25
CA SER A 58 16.90 15.81 2.82
C SER A 58 16.77 14.29 2.94
N ARG A 59 17.24 13.53 1.93
CA ARG A 59 17.30 12.06 1.98
C ARG A 59 18.15 11.55 3.13
N ALA A 60 19.34 12.14 3.33
CA ALA A 60 20.23 11.75 4.42
C ALA A 60 19.61 12.03 5.80
N LEU A 61 18.96 13.19 5.98
CA LEU A 61 18.25 13.52 7.21
C LEU A 61 17.09 12.55 7.45
N TYR A 62 16.28 12.30 6.43
CA TYR A 62 15.11 11.43 6.49
C TYR A 62 15.50 9.99 6.87
N ALA A 63 16.50 9.44 6.18
CA ALA A 63 17.03 8.11 6.45
C ALA A 63 17.63 7.99 7.86
N LYS A 64 18.38 9.00 8.31
CA LYS A 64 18.91 9.06 9.69
C LYS A 64 17.78 9.03 10.72
N ASN A 65 16.74 9.85 10.52
CA ASN A 65 15.60 9.95 11.43
C ASN A 65 14.81 8.64 11.51
N ILE A 66 14.64 7.94 10.39
CA ILE A 66 14.05 6.59 10.36
C ILE A 66 14.92 5.64 11.17
N ALA A 67 16.23 5.58 10.89
CA ALA A 67 17.15 4.68 11.58
C ALA A 67 17.19 4.92 13.10
N ASP A 68 17.23 6.18 13.53
CA ASP A 68 17.18 6.57 14.94
C ASP A 68 15.90 6.07 15.60
N THR A 69 14.75 6.17 14.93
CA THR A 69 13.45 5.71 15.44
C THR A 69 13.35 4.19 15.47
N VAL A 70 13.75 3.52 14.40
CA VAL A 70 13.78 2.05 14.28
C VAL A 70 14.64 1.45 15.39
N ASN A 71 15.83 2.01 15.63
CA ASN A 71 16.73 1.56 16.69
C ASN A 71 16.19 1.86 18.08
N ARG A 72 15.67 3.08 18.31
CA ARG A 72 15.12 3.50 19.60
C ARG A 72 13.92 2.66 20.04
N LEU A 73 13.05 2.29 19.10
CA LEU A 73 11.83 1.53 19.38
C LEU A 73 12.02 0.01 19.28
N GLY A 74 13.12 -0.46 18.70
CA GLY A 74 13.45 -1.88 18.62
C GLY A 74 12.75 -2.63 17.49
N TYR A 75 12.48 -1.94 16.38
CA TYR A 75 11.97 -2.56 15.14
C TYR A 75 13.07 -3.37 14.44
N ASP A 76 12.66 -4.43 13.74
CA ASP A 76 13.54 -5.31 12.95
C ASP A 76 13.73 -4.81 11.52
N GLY A 77 12.86 -3.91 11.08
CA GLY A 77 12.88 -3.33 9.74
C GLY A 77 11.97 -2.12 9.60
N VAL A 78 11.87 -1.64 8.38
CA VAL A 78 10.98 -0.55 7.95
C VAL A 78 10.28 -0.96 6.66
N ASP A 79 9.00 -0.63 6.56
CA ASP A 79 8.21 -0.75 5.34
C ASP A 79 7.83 0.64 4.84
N ILE A 80 8.11 0.95 3.59
CA ILE A 80 7.80 2.25 2.99
C ILE A 80 6.57 2.09 2.09
N ASP A 81 5.48 2.76 2.46
CA ASP A 81 4.20 2.74 1.77
C ASP A 81 3.89 4.13 1.21
N TRP A 82 4.60 4.53 0.15
CA TRP A 82 4.34 5.77 -0.56
C TRP A 82 3.37 5.50 -1.71
N GLU A 83 2.15 6.03 -1.58
CA GLU A 83 1.05 5.86 -2.54
C GLU A 83 0.69 7.17 -3.29
N TYR A 84 1.15 7.43 -4.51
CA TYR A 84 2.31 6.82 -5.19
C TYR A 84 3.27 7.90 -5.73
N PRO A 85 4.60 7.65 -5.76
CA PRO A 85 5.55 8.62 -6.27
C PRO A 85 5.33 8.88 -7.77
N GLY A 86 5.09 10.14 -8.10
CA GLY A 86 4.78 10.63 -9.45
C GLY A 86 3.32 10.49 -9.90
N GLU A 87 2.37 10.17 -9.01
CA GLU A 87 0.94 10.08 -9.37
C GLU A 87 0.26 11.45 -9.46
N ASP A 88 0.63 12.36 -8.57
CA ASP A 88 0.02 13.68 -8.46
C ASP A 88 0.81 14.73 -9.25
N SER A 89 0.34 14.96 -10.48
CA SER A 89 0.90 15.89 -11.47
C SER A 89 0.89 17.37 -11.06
N SER A 90 0.47 17.71 -9.85
CA SER A 90 0.52 19.09 -9.33
C SER A 90 1.92 19.52 -8.88
N TRP A 91 2.86 18.57 -8.82
CA TRP A 91 4.28 18.79 -8.51
C TRP A 91 5.18 18.29 -9.64
N ASP A 92 6.48 18.61 -9.59
CA ASP A 92 7.44 18.13 -10.59
C ASP A 92 7.68 16.62 -10.41
N ASP A 93 6.84 15.82 -11.07
CA ASP A 93 6.81 14.35 -11.02
C ASP A 93 8.19 13.71 -11.24
N SER A 94 9.07 14.37 -12.01
CA SER A 94 10.41 13.85 -12.30
C SER A 94 11.26 13.68 -11.04
N THR A 95 11.09 14.59 -10.07
CA THR A 95 11.86 14.55 -8.82
C THR A 95 11.45 13.43 -7.89
N GLU A 96 10.17 13.03 -7.90
CA GLU A 96 9.67 11.90 -7.11
C GLU A 96 10.08 10.57 -7.71
N VAL A 97 9.89 10.43 -9.03
CA VAL A 97 10.23 9.22 -9.79
C VAL A 97 11.72 8.90 -9.69
N GLU A 98 12.59 9.90 -9.84
CA GLU A 98 14.05 9.72 -9.73
C GLU A 98 14.52 9.69 -8.27
N GLY A 99 13.87 10.44 -7.39
CA GLY A 99 14.25 10.58 -5.99
C GLY A 99 13.92 9.36 -5.13
N PHE A 100 12.85 8.62 -5.45
CA PHE A 100 12.38 7.52 -4.62
C PHE A 100 13.40 6.37 -4.49
N PRO A 101 14.00 5.82 -5.58
CA PRO A 101 15.06 4.80 -5.44
C PRO A 101 16.27 5.29 -4.63
N LEU A 102 16.64 6.57 -4.78
CA LEU A 102 17.75 7.18 -4.04
C LEU A 102 17.43 7.30 -2.54
N LEU A 103 16.18 7.62 -2.20
CA LEU A 103 15.72 7.66 -0.82
C LEU A 103 15.78 6.27 -0.18
N LEU A 104 15.28 5.23 -0.86
CA LEU A 104 15.36 3.86 -0.38
C LEU A 104 16.80 3.40 -0.15
N ALA A 105 17.73 3.79 -1.03
CA ALA A 105 19.15 3.48 -0.87
C ALA A 105 19.77 4.13 0.39
N GLU A 106 19.47 5.40 0.67
CA GLU A 106 19.93 6.06 1.91
C GLU A 106 19.26 5.43 3.15
N ILE A 107 17.96 5.07 3.08
CA ILE A 107 17.28 4.37 4.17
C ILE A 107 17.95 3.03 4.46
N LYS A 108 18.15 2.17 3.45
CA LYS A 108 18.80 0.86 3.63
C LYS A 108 20.18 1.00 4.27
N LYS A 109 20.97 1.96 3.80
CA LYS A 109 22.29 2.27 4.35
C LYS A 109 22.22 2.72 5.81
N ALA A 110 21.24 3.55 6.17
CA ALA A 110 21.10 4.06 7.53
C ALA A 110 20.61 3.00 8.54
N ILE A 111 19.71 2.10 8.12
CA ILE A 111 19.16 1.04 8.99
C ILE A 111 20.10 -0.18 9.12
N GLY A 112 21.11 -0.31 8.25
CA GLY A 112 22.11 -1.38 8.29
C GLY A 112 21.52 -2.74 7.90
N ASP A 113 21.74 -3.76 8.74
CA ASP A 113 21.32 -5.15 8.48
C ASP A 113 19.81 -5.39 8.67
N LYS A 114 19.05 -4.35 9.03
CA LYS A 114 17.59 -4.41 9.20
C LYS A 114 16.88 -4.53 7.87
N GLU A 115 15.66 -5.08 7.91
CA GLU A 115 14.86 -5.27 6.70
C GLU A 115 14.29 -3.95 6.18
N LEU A 116 14.31 -3.79 4.86
CA LEU A 116 13.61 -2.75 4.14
C LEU A 116 12.64 -3.41 3.17
N SER A 117 11.35 -3.12 3.34
CA SER A 117 10.33 -3.48 2.36
C SER A 117 9.61 -2.25 1.84
N ILE A 118 8.87 -2.44 0.76
CA ILE A 118 8.02 -1.41 0.17
C ILE A 118 6.66 -1.99 -0.19
N ALA A 119 5.61 -1.18 -0.08
CA ALA A 119 4.31 -1.46 -0.67
C ALA A 119 4.20 -0.73 -2.02
N VAL A 120 3.74 -1.43 -3.06
CA VAL A 120 3.78 -0.94 -4.45
C VAL A 120 2.42 -1.12 -5.13
N PRO A 121 2.06 -0.26 -6.10
CA PRO A 121 0.73 -0.26 -6.70
C PRO A 121 0.41 -1.56 -7.44
N GLY A 122 -0.86 -1.97 -7.41
CA GLY A 122 -1.36 -3.07 -8.23
C GLY A 122 -1.83 -2.65 -9.64
N LEU A 123 -2.05 -1.36 -9.87
CA LEU A 123 -2.47 -0.81 -11.16
C LEU A 123 -1.28 -0.23 -11.92
N GLU A 124 -1.10 -0.62 -13.17
CA GLU A 124 0.04 -0.16 -13.98
C GLU A 124 0.04 1.36 -14.19
N CYS A 125 -1.13 2.00 -14.22
CA CYS A 125 -1.24 3.45 -14.32
C CYS A 125 -0.68 4.21 -13.12
N ASP A 126 -0.40 3.52 -12.00
CA ASP A 126 0.17 4.11 -10.78
C ASP A 126 1.67 3.77 -10.62
N MET A 127 2.24 3.04 -11.58
CA MET A 127 3.62 2.55 -11.50
C MET A 127 4.68 3.54 -12.04
N MET A 128 4.46 4.86 -11.98
CA MET A 128 5.33 5.89 -12.58
C MET A 128 6.78 5.80 -12.09
N ALA A 129 6.98 5.66 -10.78
CA ALA A 129 8.31 5.50 -10.19
C ALA A 129 8.94 4.11 -10.40
N TYR A 130 8.17 3.14 -10.90
CA TYR A 130 8.60 1.76 -11.03
C TYR A 130 8.90 1.40 -12.49
N THR A 131 9.69 2.25 -13.17
CA THR A 131 10.27 1.93 -14.48
C THR A 131 11.20 0.72 -14.38
N ALA A 132 11.55 0.08 -15.49
CA ALA A 132 12.50 -1.05 -15.45
C ALA A 132 13.88 -0.66 -14.88
N GLU A 133 14.31 0.59 -15.08
CA GLU A 133 15.53 1.12 -14.48
C GLU A 133 15.40 1.26 -12.96
N ASN A 134 14.35 1.94 -12.51
CA ASN A 134 14.12 2.14 -11.08
C ASN A 134 13.86 0.82 -10.35
N VAL A 135 13.11 -0.11 -10.93
CA VAL A 135 12.88 -1.44 -10.34
C VAL A 135 14.20 -2.17 -10.08
N ARG A 136 15.18 -2.09 -10.98
CA ARG A 136 16.51 -2.67 -10.74
C ARG A 136 17.22 -1.99 -9.57
N SER A 137 17.24 -0.65 -9.53
CA SER A 137 17.85 0.12 -8.44
C SER A 137 17.18 -0.15 -7.09
N ILE A 138 15.85 -0.27 -7.07
CA ILE A 138 15.06 -0.58 -5.87
C ILE A 138 15.34 -2.02 -5.42
N ASN A 139 15.39 -2.98 -6.35
CA ASN A 139 15.67 -4.39 -6.06
C ASN A 139 17.02 -4.61 -5.37
N ASP A 140 18.00 -3.76 -5.62
CA ASP A 140 19.32 -3.85 -5.00
C ASP A 140 19.30 -3.51 -3.50
N VAL A 141 18.29 -2.78 -3.02
CA VAL A 141 18.25 -2.25 -1.64
C VAL A 141 17.11 -2.81 -0.79
N VAL A 142 15.98 -3.20 -1.38
CA VAL A 142 14.85 -3.79 -0.64
C VAL A 142 15.02 -5.30 -0.46
N ASP A 143 14.60 -5.80 0.69
CA ASP A 143 14.61 -7.23 1.02
C ASP A 143 13.44 -7.96 0.34
N TYR A 144 12.25 -7.34 0.34
CA TYR A 144 11.05 -7.82 -0.36
C TYR A 144 10.08 -6.68 -0.69
N VAL A 145 9.10 -6.97 -1.54
CA VAL A 145 8.13 -6.01 -2.09
C VAL A 145 6.73 -6.56 -1.89
N ASN A 146 5.84 -5.76 -1.31
CA ASN A 146 4.43 -6.07 -1.12
C ASN A 146 3.62 -5.46 -2.25
N VAL A 147 3.22 -6.25 -3.24
CA VAL A 147 2.40 -5.76 -4.35
C VAL A 147 0.95 -5.68 -3.89
N MET A 148 0.40 -4.46 -3.88
CA MET A 148 -0.96 -4.18 -3.45
C MET A 148 -1.96 -4.62 -4.53
N THR A 149 -2.09 -5.93 -4.71
CA THR A 149 -3.00 -6.55 -5.70
C THR A 149 -4.46 -6.53 -5.24
N TYR A 150 -4.86 -5.40 -4.69
CA TYR A 150 -6.20 -5.02 -4.27
C TYR A 150 -6.43 -3.56 -4.66
N ASP A 151 -7.67 -3.08 -4.51
CA ASP A 151 -8.09 -1.76 -4.98
C ASP A 151 -7.85 -1.54 -6.48
N LEU A 152 -7.83 -2.66 -7.25
CA LEU A 152 -7.72 -2.73 -8.71
C LEU A 152 -9.02 -2.30 -9.44
N LEU A 153 -10.02 -1.91 -8.66
CA LEU A 153 -11.26 -1.25 -9.09
C LEU A 153 -11.41 -0.05 -8.16
N ASP A 154 -11.38 1.15 -8.71
CA ASP A 154 -11.36 2.38 -7.92
C ASP A 154 -12.28 3.48 -8.49
N ALA A 155 -12.10 4.71 -8.00
CA ALA A 155 -12.94 5.85 -8.36
C ALA A 155 -12.78 6.32 -9.83
N ARG A 156 -11.78 5.82 -10.56
CA ARG A 156 -11.50 6.11 -11.97
C ARG A 156 -12.26 5.18 -12.92
N ASP A 157 -12.74 4.04 -12.41
CA ASP A 157 -13.45 3.06 -13.20
C ASP A 157 -14.90 3.48 -13.51
N THR A 158 -15.34 3.15 -14.72
CA THR A 158 -16.71 3.43 -15.22
C THR A 158 -17.57 2.18 -15.34
N VAL A 159 -16.99 1.01 -15.13
CA VAL A 159 -17.68 -0.29 -15.19
C VAL A 159 -17.29 -1.16 -13.99
N SER A 160 -18.21 -2.01 -13.55
CA SER A 160 -17.98 -2.90 -12.42
C SER A 160 -16.86 -3.89 -12.70
N GLY A 161 -16.13 -4.24 -11.66
CA GLY A 161 -15.00 -5.17 -11.72
C GLY A 161 -14.78 -5.85 -10.39
N HIS A 162 -13.63 -6.49 -10.24
CA HIS A 162 -13.22 -7.11 -8.98
C HIS A 162 -11.97 -6.40 -8.46
N HIS A 163 -12.05 -5.76 -7.28
CA HIS A 163 -10.93 -4.95 -6.76
C HIS A 163 -9.67 -5.77 -6.43
N SER A 164 -9.77 -7.10 -6.31
CA SER A 164 -8.62 -8.01 -6.12
C SER A 164 -8.72 -9.23 -7.05
N GLY A 165 -9.00 -8.97 -8.33
CA GLY A 165 -9.27 -10.02 -9.31
C GLY A 165 -7.99 -10.73 -9.77
N ILE A 166 -7.99 -12.08 -9.77
CA ILE A 166 -6.81 -12.91 -10.11
C ILE A 166 -6.11 -12.47 -11.41
N LYS A 167 -6.87 -12.17 -12.46
CA LYS A 167 -6.30 -11.74 -13.75
C LYS A 167 -5.50 -10.43 -13.62
N ASN A 168 -6.05 -9.45 -12.92
CA ASN A 168 -5.41 -8.16 -12.72
C ASN A 168 -4.23 -8.28 -11.75
N SER A 169 -4.38 -9.09 -10.69
CA SER A 169 -3.30 -9.40 -9.76
C SER A 169 -2.11 -10.07 -10.45
N LEU A 170 -2.35 -11.04 -11.34
CA LEU A 170 -1.31 -11.69 -12.14
C LEU A 170 -0.62 -10.68 -13.06
N ALA A 171 -1.38 -9.84 -13.76
CA ALA A 171 -0.82 -8.81 -14.63
C ALA A 171 0.11 -7.85 -13.85
N ALA A 172 -0.27 -7.44 -12.64
CA ALA A 172 0.58 -6.60 -11.80
C ALA A 172 1.91 -7.27 -11.43
N ILE A 173 1.85 -8.54 -10.99
CA ILE A 173 3.04 -9.32 -10.64
C ILE A 173 3.95 -9.53 -11.86
N ASP A 174 3.37 -9.91 -13.00
CA ASP A 174 4.10 -10.13 -14.25
C ASP A 174 4.81 -8.84 -14.70
N THR A 175 4.12 -7.69 -14.63
CA THR A 175 4.72 -6.38 -14.95
C THR A 175 5.94 -6.08 -14.07
N TYR A 176 5.90 -6.36 -12.77
CA TYR A 176 7.07 -6.16 -11.88
C TYR A 176 8.22 -7.13 -12.18
N ILE A 177 7.91 -8.38 -12.52
CA ILE A 177 8.91 -9.37 -12.94
C ILE A 177 9.59 -8.94 -14.23
N GLU A 178 8.81 -8.54 -15.24
CA GLU A 178 9.31 -8.04 -16.53
C GLU A 178 10.21 -6.80 -16.36
N ARG A 179 9.90 -5.95 -15.38
CA ARG A 179 10.68 -4.75 -15.08
C ARG A 179 11.94 -5.02 -14.25
N GLY A 180 12.06 -6.20 -13.63
CA GLY A 180 13.33 -6.70 -13.09
C GLY A 180 13.32 -7.20 -11.65
N PHE A 181 12.17 -7.22 -10.96
CA PHE A 181 12.10 -7.88 -9.66
C PHE A 181 12.15 -9.40 -9.82
N PRO A 182 12.93 -10.13 -9.00
CA PRO A 182 12.80 -11.58 -8.95
C PRO A 182 11.49 -11.95 -8.27
N ALA A 183 10.78 -12.95 -8.81
CA ALA A 183 9.52 -13.44 -8.25
C ALA A 183 9.63 -13.82 -6.76
N SER A 184 10.80 -14.28 -6.30
CA SER A 184 11.06 -14.63 -4.90
C SER A 184 11.06 -13.44 -3.93
N LYS A 185 11.08 -12.20 -4.42
CA LYS A 185 10.96 -10.99 -3.59
C LYS A 185 9.57 -10.36 -3.62
N LEU A 186 8.65 -10.86 -4.45
CA LEU A 186 7.32 -10.29 -4.61
C LEU A 186 6.31 -11.04 -3.73
N ASN A 187 5.72 -10.33 -2.78
CA ASN A 187 4.57 -10.81 -2.00
C ASN A 187 3.27 -10.37 -2.69
N LEU A 188 2.35 -11.31 -2.85
CA LEU A 188 1.00 -11.06 -3.37
C LEU A 188 0.11 -10.50 -2.25
N GLY A 189 -0.40 -9.27 -2.43
CA GLY A 189 -1.32 -8.64 -1.50
C GLY A 189 -2.72 -9.29 -1.53
N ILE A 190 -3.20 -9.75 -0.39
CA ILE A 190 -4.55 -10.31 -0.23
C ILE A 190 -5.37 -9.36 0.64
N SER A 191 -6.44 -8.81 0.07
CA SER A 191 -7.33 -7.90 0.82
C SER A 191 -8.32 -8.65 1.69
N PHE A 192 -8.49 -8.16 2.92
CA PHE A 192 -9.53 -8.57 3.86
C PHE A 192 -10.72 -7.59 3.89
N CYS A 193 -10.90 -6.84 2.81
CA CYS A 193 -12.10 -6.05 2.57
C CYS A 193 -12.72 -6.38 1.22
N ALA A 194 -13.98 -5.97 1.03
CA ALA A 194 -14.63 -5.87 -0.27
C ALA A 194 -14.84 -4.41 -0.61
N LYS A 195 -14.73 -4.06 -1.90
CA LYS A 195 -15.19 -2.75 -2.40
C LYS A 195 -16.59 -2.89 -2.99
N TYR A 196 -17.42 -1.87 -2.79
CA TYR A 196 -18.72 -1.76 -3.44
C TYR A 196 -18.79 -0.51 -4.30
N PHE A 197 -19.58 -0.59 -5.37
CA PHE A 197 -19.87 0.50 -6.30
C PHE A 197 -21.35 0.42 -6.70
N THR A 198 -21.99 1.57 -6.84
CA THR A 198 -23.39 1.68 -7.27
C THR A 198 -23.46 1.54 -8.78
N LEU A 199 -24.28 0.60 -9.27
CA LEU A 199 -24.56 0.45 -10.69
C LEU A 199 -25.51 1.56 -11.17
N GLU A 200 -25.32 2.07 -12.38
CA GLU A 200 -26.27 3.03 -12.98
C GLU A 200 -27.67 2.44 -13.12
N ASN A 201 -27.73 1.15 -13.50
CA ASN A 201 -28.97 0.39 -13.59
C ASN A 201 -28.73 -1.09 -13.23
N ALA A 202 -29.08 -1.44 -12.00
CA ALA A 202 -28.94 -2.81 -11.51
C ALA A 202 -29.82 -3.82 -12.26
N ALA A 203 -30.96 -3.40 -12.82
CA ALA A 203 -31.89 -4.30 -13.50
C ALA A 203 -31.39 -4.74 -14.89
N SER A 204 -30.55 -3.93 -15.55
CA SER A 204 -29.96 -4.26 -16.85
C SER A 204 -28.67 -5.05 -16.77
N CYS A 205 -28.07 -5.16 -15.59
CA CYS A 205 -26.80 -5.86 -15.38
C CYS A 205 -27.04 -7.36 -15.23
N THR A 206 -26.75 -8.14 -16.28
CA THR A 206 -26.94 -9.60 -16.31
C THR A 206 -25.65 -10.41 -16.06
N HIS A 207 -24.54 -9.72 -15.82
CA HIS A 207 -23.22 -10.31 -15.57
C HIS A 207 -22.60 -9.73 -14.29
N PRO A 208 -21.71 -10.45 -13.59
CA PRO A 208 -21.14 -9.98 -12.33
C PRO A 208 -20.16 -8.79 -12.46
N ILE A 209 -19.55 -8.62 -13.63
CA ILE A 209 -18.58 -7.54 -13.94
C ILE A 209 -18.89 -6.93 -15.31
N GLY A 210 -18.40 -5.72 -15.56
CA GLY A 210 -18.55 -4.98 -16.82
C GLY A 210 -19.83 -4.14 -16.92
N CYS A 211 -20.54 -3.92 -15.81
CA CYS A 211 -21.76 -3.13 -15.80
C CYS A 211 -21.47 -1.65 -15.48
N PRO A 212 -22.13 -0.68 -16.15
CA PRO A 212 -21.89 0.74 -15.90
C PRO A 212 -22.08 1.13 -14.43
N LEU A 213 -21.14 1.92 -13.91
CA LEU A 213 -21.14 2.45 -12.54
C LEU A 213 -21.63 3.90 -12.53
N VAL A 214 -22.38 4.25 -11.49
CA VAL A 214 -22.58 5.66 -11.15
C VAL A 214 -21.20 6.23 -10.80
N PRO A 215 -20.79 7.39 -11.36
CA PRO A 215 -19.51 8.00 -11.05
C PRO A 215 -19.23 8.06 -9.53
N PRO A 216 -18.12 7.49 -9.05
CA PRO A 216 -17.73 7.50 -7.63
C PRO A 216 -17.41 8.91 -7.11
N LYS A 217 -17.01 9.81 -8.01
CA LYS A 217 -16.74 11.21 -7.71
C LYS A 217 -17.75 12.10 -8.44
N ASN A 218 -18.16 13.18 -7.79
CA ASN A 218 -18.99 14.22 -8.42
C ASN A 218 -18.15 15.13 -9.34
N GLU A 219 -18.80 16.07 -10.04
CA GLU A 219 -18.12 17.02 -10.95
C GLU A 219 -17.02 17.86 -10.26
N GLY A 220 -17.10 18.03 -8.94
CA GLY A 220 -16.08 18.71 -8.12
C GLY A 220 -14.95 17.80 -7.64
N GLY A 221 -14.94 16.52 -8.02
CA GLY A 221 -13.92 15.54 -7.62
C GLY A 221 -14.10 14.96 -6.23
N TYR A 222 -15.17 15.32 -5.51
CA TYR A 222 -15.47 14.80 -4.18
C TYR A 222 -16.21 13.48 -4.25
N ASP A 223 -16.06 12.65 -3.21
CA ASP A 223 -16.79 11.40 -3.04
C ASP A 223 -18.32 11.64 -3.16
N ALA A 224 -18.95 10.90 -4.07
CA ALA A 224 -20.38 10.97 -4.33
C ALA A 224 -21.20 10.03 -3.42
N GLY A 225 -20.55 9.24 -2.55
CA GLY A 225 -21.18 8.25 -1.70
C GLY A 225 -21.70 7.04 -2.47
N THR A 226 -21.24 6.84 -3.70
CA THR A 226 -21.67 5.78 -4.62
C THR A 226 -20.71 4.60 -4.63
N SER A 227 -19.59 4.68 -3.90
CA SER A 227 -18.66 3.58 -3.68
C SER A 227 -18.20 3.53 -2.23
N GLY A 228 -17.47 2.46 -1.86
CA GLY A 228 -16.87 2.34 -0.53
C GLY A 228 -16.25 0.98 -0.28
N ALA A 229 -15.85 0.74 0.96
CA ALA A 229 -15.23 -0.51 1.41
C ALA A 229 -15.98 -1.10 2.61
N ILE A 230 -16.04 -2.42 2.69
CA ILE A 230 -16.58 -3.18 3.82
C ILE A 230 -15.51 -4.18 4.26
N THR A 231 -15.18 -4.19 5.55
CA THR A 231 -14.24 -5.16 6.13
C THR A 231 -14.93 -6.48 6.42
N PHE A 232 -14.23 -7.59 6.29
CA PHE A 232 -14.74 -8.92 6.64
C PHE A 232 -14.71 -9.16 8.15
N GLU A 233 -15.54 -8.43 8.90
CA GLU A 233 -15.69 -8.57 10.35
C GLU A 233 -17.11 -9.02 10.74
N SER A 234 -17.25 -9.64 11.91
CA SER A 234 -18.54 -10.17 12.38
C SER A 234 -19.66 -9.11 12.42
N SER A 235 -19.33 -7.86 12.76
CA SER A 235 -20.23 -6.70 12.73
C SER A 235 -20.77 -6.42 11.33
N SER A 236 -19.89 -6.45 10.31
CA SER A 236 -20.26 -6.30 8.89
C SER A 236 -21.22 -7.38 8.40
N PHE A 237 -21.20 -8.55 9.06
CA PHE A 237 -22.03 -9.70 8.75
C PHE A 237 -23.18 -9.95 9.75
N SER A 238 -23.43 -9.05 10.70
CA SER A 238 -24.53 -9.22 11.66
C SER A 238 -25.93 -9.07 11.03
N ALA A 239 -26.01 -8.60 9.78
CA ALA A 239 -27.23 -8.56 8.97
C ALA A 239 -27.47 -9.83 8.11
N VAL A 240 -26.78 -10.94 8.42
CA VAL A 240 -26.83 -12.23 7.68
C VAL A 240 -28.14 -13.00 7.91
N SER A 241 -29.26 -12.42 7.44
CA SER A 241 -30.44 -13.18 7.03
C SER A 241 -30.63 -13.17 5.50
N LEU A 242 -29.84 -12.38 4.78
CA LEU A 242 -30.02 -12.10 3.34
C LEU A 242 -28.99 -12.75 2.40
N TYR A 243 -27.93 -13.37 2.91
CA TYR A 243 -26.94 -14.05 2.07
C TYR A 243 -27.14 -15.57 2.04
N PRO A 244 -26.93 -16.22 0.88
CA PRO A 244 -27.00 -17.68 0.79
C PRO A 244 -26.03 -18.34 1.78
N ARG A 245 -26.52 -19.30 2.57
CA ARG A 245 -25.75 -20.01 3.62
C ARG A 245 -24.38 -20.51 3.16
N TYR A 246 -24.24 -20.89 1.88
CA TYR A 246 -22.98 -21.42 1.37
C TYR A 246 -21.83 -20.40 1.33
N VAL A 247 -22.12 -19.09 1.19
CA VAL A 247 -21.10 -18.04 1.20
C VAL A 247 -20.53 -17.90 2.62
N VAL A 248 -21.41 -17.88 3.62
CA VAL A 248 -21.06 -17.77 5.04
C VAL A 248 -20.32 -19.02 5.52
N GLU A 249 -20.74 -20.21 5.09
CA GLU A 249 -20.10 -21.48 5.45
C GLU A 249 -18.72 -21.65 4.79
N SER A 250 -18.51 -21.15 3.57
CA SER A 250 -17.20 -21.19 2.90
C SER A 250 -16.18 -20.28 3.58
N PHE A 251 -16.61 -19.11 4.08
CA PHE A 251 -15.74 -18.19 4.83
C PHE A 251 -15.40 -18.73 6.22
N ASN A 252 -16.37 -19.30 6.95
CA ASN A 252 -16.12 -19.86 8.29
C ASN A 252 -15.18 -21.10 8.26
N LYS A 253 -15.11 -21.83 7.14
CA LYS A 253 -14.19 -22.97 6.99
C LYS A 253 -12.76 -22.58 6.62
N ALA A 254 -12.51 -21.34 6.22
CA ALA A 254 -11.16 -20.85 5.95
C ALA A 254 -10.39 -20.46 7.23
N PHE A 255 -11.08 -20.40 8.38
CA PHE A 255 -10.53 -19.91 9.64
C PHE A 255 -10.71 -20.88 10.83
N TYR A 256 -10.94 -22.17 10.56
CA TYR A 256 -10.80 -23.28 11.51
C TYR A 256 -10.04 -24.44 10.87
#